data_AF-A0A5C7WH32-F1
#
_entry.id   AF-A0A5C7WH32-F1
#
_cell.length_a   1.000
_cell.length_b   1.000
_cell.length_c   1.000
_cell.angle_alpha   90.00
_cell.angle_beta   90.00
_cell.angle_gamma   90.00
#
_symmetry.space_group_name_H-M   'P 1'
#
loop_
_entity.id
_entity.type
_entity.pdbx_description
1 polymer ?
#
loop_
_entity_poly.entity_id
_entity_poly.type
_entity_poly.pdbx_seq_one_letter_code
_entity_poly.pdbx_strand_id
1 'polypeptide(L)'
;MTDAGARTGHRGGREKLEKVVIRFAGDSGDGMQLTGDRFTSEAALLGNDLATQPNYPAEIRAPQGTLPGVSSFQIQIADYDILTAGDRPDVLVAMNPAALKANLSDLPRGGTVIVNTDEFTKRNLAKVGYAANPLETGELGDYVVHPVPMTSLTLGAVEVIGASKKDGQRAKNMFALGLLSWMYGRTVETSETFIREKFARKPDVAEANVLALRAGWNYGETTEAFATTYE
;
A
#
# COMPACT_ATOMS: atom_id res chain seq x y z
N MET A 1 25.45 29.07 -37.45
CA MET A 1 23.98 29.20 -37.30
C MET A 1 23.41 28.00 -38.04
N THR A 2 22.83 26.97 -37.46
CA THR A 2 22.10 26.80 -36.19
C THR A 2 21.97 25.29 -35.92
N ASP A 3 21.59 24.98 -34.68
CA ASP A 3 20.91 23.75 -34.25
C ASP A 3 21.77 22.58 -33.75
N ALA A 4 22.29 22.74 -32.52
CA ALA A 4 22.63 21.64 -31.64
C ALA A 4 21.42 21.37 -30.73
N GLY A 5 20.58 20.42 -31.14
CA GLY A 5 19.47 19.91 -30.32
C GLY A 5 20.00 19.21 -29.06
N ALA A 6 19.92 19.89 -27.93
CA ALA A 6 20.22 19.32 -26.62
C ALA A 6 19.14 18.28 -26.28
N ARG A 7 19.51 16.99 -26.29
CA ARG A 7 18.75 15.93 -25.65
C ARG A 7 18.92 16.07 -24.14
N THR A 8 17.95 16.65 -23.46
CA THR A 8 17.83 16.59 -22.00
C THR A 8 17.41 15.18 -21.60
N GLY A 9 18.37 14.36 -21.20
CA GLY A 9 18.10 13.10 -20.49
C GLY A 9 17.61 13.43 -19.08
N HIS A 10 16.37 13.06 -18.77
CA HIS A 10 15.81 13.12 -17.42
C HIS A 10 16.42 11.95 -16.64
N ARG A 11 17.48 12.19 -15.85
CA ARG A 11 17.91 11.24 -14.82
C ARG A 11 16.95 11.40 -13.64
N GLY A 12 16.09 10.41 -13.41
CA GLY A 12 15.30 10.31 -12.18
C GLY A 12 16.25 10.43 -10.98
N GLY A 13 16.10 11.51 -10.21
CA GLY A 13 16.90 11.74 -9.01
C GLY A 13 16.49 10.73 -7.95
N ARG A 14 17.45 9.99 -7.41
CA ARG A 14 17.23 9.14 -6.24
C ARG A 14 17.42 10.01 -5.00
N GLU A 15 16.39 10.06 -4.17
CA GLU A 15 16.45 10.77 -2.88
C GLU A 15 16.69 9.73 -1.79
N LYS A 16 17.68 9.98 -0.94
CA LYS A 16 18.01 9.08 0.17
C LYS A 16 17.02 9.34 1.30
N LEU A 17 16.11 8.41 1.56
CA LEU A 17 15.16 8.52 2.67
C LEU A 17 15.70 7.77 3.89
N GLU A 18 16.14 8.52 4.89
CA GLU A 18 16.59 7.96 6.19
C GLU A 18 15.45 7.28 6.95
N LYS A 19 14.21 7.69 6.68
CA LYS A 19 13.00 7.17 7.33
C LYS A 19 11.75 7.40 6.47
N VAL A 20 10.79 6.49 6.54
CA VAL A 20 9.42 6.65 6.02
C VAL A 20 8.40 6.02 6.96
N VAL A 21 7.29 6.71 7.20
CA VAL A 21 6.09 6.20 7.88
C VAL A 21 5.00 5.92 6.86
N ILE A 22 4.57 4.67 6.75
CA ILE A 22 3.58 4.20 5.79
C ILE A 22 2.35 3.72 6.55
N ARG A 23 1.18 4.27 6.22
CA ARG A 23 -0.11 3.79 6.76
C ARG A 23 -0.90 3.07 5.68
N PHE A 24 -1.24 1.83 5.93
CA PHE A 24 -2.21 1.08 5.13
C PHE A 24 -3.57 1.19 5.78
N ALA A 25 -4.59 1.54 5.00
CA ALA A 25 -5.96 1.66 5.46
C ALA A 25 -6.93 0.94 4.51
N GLY A 26 -7.87 0.20 5.08
CA GLY A 26 -8.85 -0.59 4.35
C GLY A 26 -9.93 -1.14 5.26
N ASP A 27 -10.81 -2.00 4.76
CA ASP A 27 -11.77 -2.67 5.64
C ASP A 27 -11.06 -3.75 6.49
N SER A 28 -11.58 -4.04 7.69
CA SER A 28 -11.01 -5.10 8.56
C SER A 28 -10.87 -6.47 7.86
N GLY A 29 -11.70 -6.75 6.85
CA GLY A 29 -11.68 -7.97 6.06
C GLY A 29 -10.66 -8.02 4.91
N ASP A 30 -9.99 -6.90 4.60
CA ASP A 30 -9.03 -6.75 3.50
C ASP A 30 -7.62 -7.27 3.84
N GLY A 31 -7.51 -8.05 4.91
CA GLY A 31 -6.23 -8.55 5.40
C GLY A 31 -5.44 -7.53 6.24
N MET A 32 -5.99 -6.34 6.53
CA MET A 32 -5.33 -5.27 7.30
C MET A 32 -4.87 -5.73 8.69
N GLN A 33 -5.70 -6.48 9.43
CA GLN A 33 -5.32 -6.99 10.76
C GLN A 33 -4.19 -8.01 10.66
N LEU A 34 -4.29 -8.93 9.70
CA LEU A 34 -3.31 -9.99 9.51
C LEU A 34 -2.00 -9.47 8.91
N THR A 35 -2.00 -8.31 8.27
CA THR A 35 -0.79 -7.61 7.83
C THR A 35 -0.19 -6.83 9.00
N GLY A 36 -0.99 -6.03 9.71
CA GLY A 36 -0.56 -5.21 10.85
C GLY A 36 0.11 -6.00 11.97
N ASP A 37 -0.58 -6.98 12.58
CA ASP A 37 -0.06 -7.78 13.71
C ASP A 37 1.25 -8.53 13.37
N ARG A 38 1.48 -8.74 12.08
CA ARG A 38 2.52 -9.63 11.58
C ARG A 38 3.77 -8.86 11.18
N PHE A 39 3.60 -7.66 10.61
CA PHE A 39 4.68 -6.70 10.50
C PHE A 39 5.23 -6.27 11.87
N THR A 40 4.37 -6.19 12.90
CA THR A 40 4.84 -5.98 14.30
C THR A 40 5.75 -7.09 14.78
N SER A 41 5.46 -8.33 14.39
CA SER A 41 6.24 -9.50 14.78
C SER A 41 7.59 -9.54 14.05
N GLU A 42 7.64 -9.03 12.81
CA GLU A 42 8.83 -9.01 11.95
C GLU A 42 9.76 -7.83 12.21
N ALA A 43 9.22 -6.68 12.62
CA ALA A 43 9.99 -5.58 13.22
C ALA A 43 11.01 -6.11 14.23
N ALA A 44 10.56 -6.99 15.11
CA ALA A 44 11.41 -7.58 16.14
C ALA A 44 12.51 -8.52 15.61
N LEU A 45 12.38 -9.03 14.36
CA LEU A 45 13.32 -9.97 13.73
C LEU A 45 14.29 -9.28 12.75
N LEU A 46 13.87 -8.19 12.10
CA LEU A 46 14.67 -7.42 11.14
C LEU A 46 15.63 -6.42 11.81
N GLY A 47 15.45 -6.17 13.11
CA GLY A 47 16.21 -5.17 13.86
C GLY A 47 15.32 -3.98 14.22
N ASN A 48 15.84 -3.06 15.03
CA ASN A 48 15.04 -1.92 15.50
C ASN A 48 14.72 -0.90 14.38
N ASP A 49 15.01 -1.18 13.11
CA ASP A 49 14.80 -0.25 11.99
C ASP A 49 13.35 -0.26 11.44
N LEU A 50 12.49 -1.13 11.99
CA LEU A 50 11.08 -1.25 11.63
C LEU A 50 10.19 -1.22 12.88
N ALA A 51 9.10 -0.44 12.85
CA ALA A 51 8.14 -0.35 13.96
C ALA A 51 6.71 -0.22 13.44
N THR A 52 5.75 -0.82 14.12
CA THR A 52 4.36 -0.85 13.63
C THR A 52 3.32 -0.53 14.68
N GLN A 53 2.18 0.01 14.25
CA GLN A 53 1.05 0.30 15.11
C GLN A 53 -0.27 -0.05 14.42
N PRO A 54 -0.97 -1.11 14.83
CA PRO A 54 -2.31 -1.39 14.32
C PRO A 54 -3.34 -0.44 14.94
N ASN A 55 -4.35 -0.07 14.15
CA ASN A 55 -5.53 0.68 14.57
C ASN A 55 -6.80 -0.05 14.07
N TYR A 56 -7.53 -0.63 15.01
CA TYR A 56 -8.71 -1.44 14.77
C TYR A 56 -9.99 -0.66 15.03
N PRO A 57 -11.04 -0.85 14.22
CA PRO A 57 -12.31 -0.18 14.45
C PRO A 57 -12.92 -0.61 15.78
N ALA A 58 -13.60 0.33 16.44
CA ALA A 58 -14.31 0.05 17.69
C ALA A 58 -15.54 -0.87 17.48
N GLU A 59 -16.08 -0.92 16.25
CA GLU A 59 -17.25 -1.73 15.93
C GLU A 59 -16.84 -3.11 15.38
N ILE A 60 -17.20 -4.16 16.11
CA ILE A 60 -16.83 -5.56 15.81
C ILE A 60 -17.44 -6.05 14.47
N ARG A 61 -18.55 -5.44 14.00
CA ARG A 61 -19.27 -5.83 12.78
C ARG A 61 -19.72 -4.65 11.94
N ALA A 62 -18.87 -3.64 11.79
CA ALA A 62 -19.16 -2.55 10.87
C ALA A 62 -19.33 -3.06 9.42
N PRO A 63 -20.29 -2.52 8.66
CA PRO A 63 -20.45 -2.88 7.25
C PRO A 63 -19.21 -2.51 6.42
N GLN A 64 -18.84 -3.36 5.46
CA GLN A 64 -17.71 -3.08 4.54
C GLN A 64 -17.93 -1.82 3.70
N GLY A 65 -16.85 -1.05 3.54
CA GLY A 65 -16.84 0.21 2.81
C GLY A 65 -17.53 1.34 3.55
N THR A 66 -17.50 1.32 4.89
CA THR A 66 -18.04 2.39 5.74
C THR A 66 -16.97 2.92 6.68
N LEU A 67 -17.10 4.17 7.14
CA LEU A 67 -16.12 4.78 8.05
C LEU A 67 -15.90 3.96 9.35
N PRO A 68 -16.96 3.43 10.02
CA PRO A 68 -16.76 2.60 11.21
C PRO A 68 -16.06 1.26 10.93
N GLY A 69 -16.02 0.80 9.66
CA GLY A 69 -15.38 -0.46 9.27
C GLY A 69 -13.91 -0.34 8.88
N VAL A 70 -13.40 0.90 8.78
CA VAL A 70 -12.01 1.17 8.44
C VAL A 70 -11.09 0.68 9.56
N SER A 71 -10.13 -0.13 9.17
CA SER A 71 -8.94 -0.45 9.95
C SER A 71 -7.71 0.12 9.24
N SER A 72 -6.68 0.43 10.01
CA SER A 72 -5.38 0.73 9.46
C SER A 72 -4.28 0.07 10.25
N PHE A 73 -3.10 -0.03 9.65
CA PHE A 73 -1.87 -0.27 10.38
C PHE A 73 -0.80 0.63 9.81
N GLN A 74 0.10 1.07 10.69
CA GLN A 74 1.24 1.89 10.32
C GLN A 74 2.51 1.08 10.42
N ILE A 75 3.44 1.32 9.50
CA ILE A 75 4.80 0.79 9.49
C ILE A 75 5.73 1.98 9.35
N GLN A 76 6.71 2.10 10.23
CA GLN A 76 7.86 2.97 10.03
C GLN A 76 9.04 2.11 9.61
N ILE A 77 9.76 2.57 8.60
CA ILE A 77 10.99 1.99 8.08
C ILE A 77 12.07 3.07 8.19
N ALA A 78 13.25 2.74 8.70
CA ALA A 78 14.39 3.64 8.77
C ALA A 78 15.70 2.92 8.43
N ASP A 79 16.80 3.66 8.23
CA ASP A 79 18.16 3.11 8.14
C ASP A 79 18.90 3.13 9.50
N TYR A 80 18.18 3.47 10.58
CA TYR A 80 18.64 3.52 11.96
C TYR A 80 17.60 2.96 12.93
N ASP A 81 18.02 2.69 14.18
CA ASP A 81 17.15 2.16 15.23
C ASP A 81 16.02 3.15 15.60
N ILE A 82 14.78 2.69 15.46
CA ILE A 82 13.55 3.40 15.78
C ILE A 82 12.78 2.70 16.91
N LEU A 83 12.17 3.50 17.79
CA LEU A 83 11.43 3.00 18.95
C LEU A 83 9.92 3.19 18.84
N THR A 84 9.45 3.81 17.74
CA THR A 84 8.05 4.19 17.53
C THR A 84 7.65 3.92 16.08
N ALA A 85 6.37 3.66 15.84
CA ALA A 85 5.81 3.55 14.49
C ALA A 85 5.57 4.91 13.78
N GLY A 86 5.93 6.03 14.42
CA GLY A 86 5.75 7.40 13.91
C GLY A 86 4.37 7.98 14.23
N ASP A 87 4.26 9.31 14.30
CA ASP A 87 3.00 9.97 14.64
C ASP A 87 2.10 10.20 13.41
N ARG A 88 2.69 10.67 12.31
CA ARG A 88 1.99 10.95 11.05
C ARG A 88 2.58 10.10 9.92
N PRO A 89 1.75 9.59 9.00
CA PRO A 89 2.24 8.93 7.81
C PRO A 89 2.87 9.92 6.84
N ASP A 90 3.93 9.50 6.17
CA ASP A 90 4.47 10.11 4.94
C ASP A 90 3.76 9.54 3.70
N VAL A 91 3.30 8.30 3.79
CA VAL A 91 2.53 7.60 2.75
C VAL A 91 1.24 7.02 3.30
N LEU A 92 0.13 7.27 2.61
CA LEU A 92 -1.16 6.63 2.85
C LEU A 92 -1.51 5.67 1.70
N VAL A 93 -1.62 4.38 1.99
CA VAL A 93 -2.21 3.38 1.09
C VAL A 93 -3.69 3.22 1.42
N ALA A 94 -4.57 3.75 0.57
CA ALA A 94 -6.02 3.68 0.74
C ALA A 94 -6.64 2.60 -0.16
N MET A 95 -7.10 1.51 0.48
CA MET A 95 -7.70 0.37 -0.23
C MET A 95 -9.12 0.65 -0.75
N ASN A 96 -9.79 1.69 -0.25
CA ASN A 96 -11.15 2.08 -0.66
C ASN A 96 -11.44 3.56 -0.26
N PRO A 97 -12.57 4.15 -0.68
CA PRO A 97 -12.91 5.54 -0.35
C PRO A 97 -13.12 5.81 1.14
N ALA A 98 -13.59 4.83 1.92
CA ALA A 98 -13.76 4.97 3.37
C ALA A 98 -12.41 5.17 4.05
N ALA A 99 -11.43 4.34 3.67
CA ALA A 99 -10.07 4.39 4.15
C ALA A 99 -9.38 5.73 3.82
N LEU A 100 -9.56 6.22 2.60
CA LEU A 100 -9.07 7.55 2.20
C LEU A 100 -9.69 8.63 3.11
N LYS A 101 -11.02 8.69 3.17
CA LYS A 101 -11.75 9.71 3.93
C LYS A 101 -11.40 9.72 5.42
N ALA A 102 -11.19 8.55 6.02
CA ALA A 102 -10.89 8.40 7.44
C ALA A 102 -9.46 8.79 7.82
N ASN A 103 -8.50 8.77 6.87
CA ASN A 103 -7.07 8.90 7.20
C ASN A 103 -6.37 10.06 6.50
N LEU A 104 -6.98 10.68 5.49
CA LEU A 104 -6.33 11.73 4.69
C LEU A 104 -5.90 12.95 5.53
N SER A 105 -6.67 13.30 6.58
CA SER A 105 -6.35 14.42 7.47
C SER A 105 -5.05 14.27 8.25
N ASP A 106 -4.58 13.03 8.43
CA ASP A 106 -3.36 12.74 9.18
C ASP A 106 -2.11 12.83 8.29
N LEU A 107 -2.29 12.77 6.96
CA LEU A 107 -1.23 12.89 5.97
C LEU A 107 -0.85 14.37 5.79
N PRO A 108 0.43 14.75 6.01
CA PRO A 108 0.90 16.10 5.72
C PRO A 108 0.78 16.46 4.24
N ARG A 109 0.69 17.76 3.94
CA ARG A 109 0.77 18.27 2.56
C ARG A 109 2.09 17.83 1.92
N GLY A 110 2.04 17.46 0.65
CA GLY A 110 3.15 16.86 -0.09
C GLY A 110 3.31 15.35 0.17
N GLY A 111 2.57 14.78 1.13
CA GLY A 111 2.57 13.34 1.39
C GLY A 111 2.06 12.53 0.20
N THR A 112 2.44 11.26 0.17
CA THR A 112 2.07 10.35 -0.92
C THR A 112 0.76 9.61 -0.60
N VAL A 113 -0.15 9.55 -1.56
CA VAL A 113 -1.38 8.76 -1.48
C VAL A 113 -1.38 7.71 -2.58
N ILE A 114 -1.40 6.44 -2.22
CA ILE A 114 -1.59 5.33 -3.17
C ILE A 114 -3.02 4.83 -3.01
N VAL A 115 -3.83 4.91 -4.06
CA VAL A 115 -5.25 4.56 -4.00
C VAL A 115 -5.57 3.35 -4.85
N ASN A 116 -6.33 2.41 -4.30
CA ASN A 116 -6.91 1.31 -5.06
C ASN A 116 -8.11 1.79 -5.88
N THR A 117 -7.90 2.11 -7.15
CA THR A 117 -8.93 2.72 -8.01
C THR A 117 -10.13 1.81 -8.26
N ASP A 118 -9.95 0.48 -8.17
CA ASP A 118 -11.03 -0.48 -8.37
C ASP A 118 -12.19 -0.28 -7.38
N GLU A 119 -11.92 0.28 -6.20
CA GLU A 119 -12.92 0.50 -5.15
C GLU A 119 -13.62 1.87 -5.23
N PHE A 120 -13.19 2.78 -6.10
CA PHE A 120 -13.77 4.13 -6.25
C PHE A 120 -15.00 4.14 -7.17
N THR A 121 -15.89 3.18 -6.97
CA THR A 121 -17.17 3.09 -7.70
C THR A 121 -18.20 4.08 -7.15
N LYS A 122 -19.18 4.50 -7.98
CA LYS A 122 -20.29 5.37 -7.54
C LYS A 122 -20.98 4.88 -6.27
N ARG A 123 -21.18 3.55 -6.16
CA ARG A 123 -21.82 2.93 -5.00
C ARG A 123 -20.98 3.09 -3.73
N ASN A 124 -19.67 2.84 -3.80
CA ASN A 124 -18.79 2.94 -2.64
C ASN A 124 -18.57 4.40 -2.21
N LEU A 125 -18.46 5.32 -3.16
CA LEU A 125 -18.39 6.76 -2.90
C LEU A 125 -19.65 7.25 -2.16
N ALA A 126 -20.84 6.88 -2.66
CA ALA A 126 -22.11 7.27 -2.03
C ALA A 126 -22.25 6.74 -0.60
N LYS A 127 -21.79 5.51 -0.31
CA LYS A 127 -21.83 4.93 1.04
C LYS A 127 -21.11 5.76 2.09
N VAL A 128 -20.06 6.49 1.70
CA VAL A 128 -19.26 7.33 2.62
C VAL A 128 -19.50 8.82 2.41
N GLY A 129 -20.55 9.17 1.65
CA GLY A 129 -20.97 10.55 1.45
C GLY A 129 -20.03 11.38 0.59
N TYR A 130 -19.33 10.79 -0.38
CA TYR A 130 -18.68 11.54 -1.45
C TYR A 130 -19.72 11.92 -2.51
N ALA A 131 -19.79 13.21 -2.85
CA ALA A 131 -20.68 13.72 -3.90
C ALA A 131 -20.13 13.44 -5.31
N ALA A 132 -18.80 13.42 -5.45
CA ALA A 132 -18.08 13.10 -6.67
C ALA A 132 -16.80 12.31 -6.30
N ASN A 133 -16.13 11.75 -7.31
CA ASN A 133 -14.90 10.99 -7.08
C ASN A 133 -13.77 11.95 -6.64
N PRO A 134 -13.21 11.84 -5.42
CA PRO A 134 -12.16 12.75 -4.95
C PRO A 134 -10.87 12.67 -5.78
N LEU A 135 -10.69 11.58 -6.55
CA LEU A 135 -9.58 11.43 -7.48
C LEU A 135 -9.71 12.33 -8.72
N GLU A 136 -10.89 12.90 -8.97
CA GLU A 136 -11.23 13.70 -10.17
C GLU A 136 -11.60 15.16 -9.83
N THR A 137 -11.85 15.49 -8.56
CA THR A 137 -12.35 16.81 -8.14
C THR A 137 -11.25 17.81 -7.78
N GLY A 138 -9.99 17.39 -7.79
CA GLY A 138 -8.85 18.22 -7.36
C GLY A 138 -8.68 18.34 -5.84
N GLU A 139 -9.54 17.68 -5.05
CA GLU A 139 -9.45 17.63 -3.57
C GLU A 139 -8.10 17.11 -3.06
N LEU A 140 -7.41 16.30 -3.86
CA LEU A 140 -6.10 15.74 -3.54
C LEU A 140 -4.92 16.55 -4.09
N GLY A 141 -5.15 17.78 -4.56
CA GLY A 141 -4.12 18.60 -5.21
C GLY A 141 -2.92 18.97 -4.33
N ASP A 142 -3.06 18.86 -3.01
CA ASP A 142 -1.97 19.07 -2.04
C ASP A 142 -1.09 17.82 -1.82
N TYR A 143 -1.36 16.70 -2.49
CA TYR A 143 -0.71 15.41 -2.28
C TYR A 143 -0.13 14.84 -3.58
N VAL A 144 0.85 13.94 -3.45
CA VAL A 144 1.33 13.14 -4.58
C VAL A 144 0.46 11.89 -4.69
N VAL A 145 -0.43 11.83 -5.69
CA VAL A 145 -1.42 10.76 -5.82
C VAL A 145 -1.00 9.72 -6.86
N HIS A 146 -0.94 8.45 -6.46
CA HIS A 146 -0.73 7.30 -7.33
C HIS A 146 -2.00 6.44 -7.42
N PRO A 147 -2.78 6.59 -8.50
CA PRO A 147 -3.94 5.73 -8.77
C PRO A 147 -3.48 4.37 -9.29
N VAL A 148 -3.81 3.29 -8.58
CA VAL A 148 -3.42 1.93 -8.95
C VAL A 148 -4.63 0.99 -8.92
N PRO A 149 -4.91 0.22 -9.98
CA PRO A 149 -5.97 -0.79 -9.98
C PRO A 149 -5.50 -2.06 -9.25
N MET A 150 -5.26 -1.95 -7.94
CA MET A 150 -4.62 -2.99 -7.13
C MET A 150 -5.42 -4.28 -7.10
N THR A 151 -6.75 -4.20 -7.02
CA THR A 151 -7.61 -5.40 -7.01
C THR A 151 -7.48 -6.13 -8.34
N SER A 152 -7.59 -5.42 -9.45
CA SER A 152 -7.52 -6.01 -10.80
C SER A 152 -6.15 -6.63 -11.07
N LEU A 153 -5.06 -5.94 -10.72
CA LEU A 153 -3.69 -6.45 -10.89
C LEU A 153 -3.42 -7.67 -10.01
N THR A 154 -3.89 -7.65 -8.76
CA THR A 154 -3.74 -8.78 -7.84
C THR A 154 -4.50 -10.00 -8.35
N LEU A 155 -5.74 -9.83 -8.82
CA LEU A 155 -6.55 -10.92 -9.36
C LEU A 155 -5.91 -11.58 -10.58
N GLY A 156 -5.35 -10.77 -11.49
CA GLY A 156 -4.61 -11.30 -12.65
C GLY A 156 -3.35 -12.07 -12.24
N ALA A 157 -2.62 -11.58 -11.23
CA ALA A 157 -1.40 -12.24 -10.76
C ALA A 157 -1.64 -13.63 -10.16
N VAL A 158 -2.76 -13.82 -9.45
CA VAL A 158 -3.07 -15.09 -8.78
C VAL A 158 -3.88 -16.07 -9.65
N GLU A 159 -4.26 -15.67 -10.86
CA GLU A 159 -5.05 -16.51 -11.78
C GLU A 159 -4.29 -17.77 -12.19
N VAL A 160 -2.96 -17.69 -12.30
CA VAL A 160 -2.08 -18.80 -12.73
C VAL A 160 -2.11 -20.01 -11.79
N ILE A 161 -2.48 -19.81 -10.52
CA ILE A 161 -2.67 -20.89 -9.54
C ILE A 161 -4.14 -21.27 -9.34
N GLY A 162 -5.05 -20.70 -10.13
CA GLY A 162 -6.49 -20.93 -10.01
C GLY A 162 -7.08 -20.40 -8.70
N ALA A 163 -6.46 -19.38 -8.09
CA ALA A 163 -6.94 -18.82 -6.83
C ALA A 163 -8.36 -18.26 -6.99
N SER A 164 -9.18 -18.43 -5.95
CA SER A 164 -10.52 -17.87 -5.96
C SER A 164 -10.46 -16.33 -5.96
N LYS A 165 -11.46 -15.67 -6.54
CA LYS A 165 -11.59 -14.19 -6.47
C LYS A 165 -11.51 -13.66 -5.04
N LYS A 166 -12.06 -14.42 -4.08
CA LYS A 166 -12.05 -14.07 -2.66
C LYS A 166 -10.64 -14.10 -2.07
N ASP A 167 -9.83 -15.08 -2.44
CA ASP A 167 -8.46 -15.19 -1.94
C ASP A 167 -7.55 -14.15 -2.61
N GLY A 168 -7.72 -13.90 -3.91
CA GLY A 168 -7.03 -12.81 -4.58
C GLY A 168 -7.38 -11.43 -4.01
N GLN A 169 -8.66 -11.15 -3.73
CA GLN A 169 -9.07 -9.90 -3.06
C GLN A 169 -8.43 -9.72 -1.68
N ARG A 170 -8.16 -10.81 -0.96
CA ARG A 170 -7.49 -10.76 0.36
C ARG A 170 -5.98 -10.56 0.28
N ALA A 171 -5.38 -10.72 -0.90
CA ALA A 171 -3.95 -10.56 -1.13
C ALA A 171 -3.56 -9.17 -1.66
N LYS A 172 -4.53 -8.26 -1.89
CA LYS A 172 -4.27 -6.90 -2.43
C LYS A 172 -3.37 -6.05 -1.53
N ASN A 173 -3.36 -6.32 -0.23
CA ASN A 173 -2.42 -5.75 0.74
C ASN A 173 -0.96 -6.13 0.44
N MET A 174 -0.70 -7.36 0.00
CA MET A 174 0.64 -7.80 -0.40
C MET A 174 1.07 -7.15 -1.71
N PHE A 175 0.14 -6.92 -2.64
CA PHE A 175 0.43 -6.11 -3.83
C PHE A 175 0.91 -4.71 -3.44
N ALA A 176 0.17 -4.01 -2.58
CA ALA A 176 0.59 -2.67 -2.13
C ALA A 176 1.94 -2.69 -1.40
N LEU A 177 2.19 -3.72 -0.59
CA LEU A 177 3.48 -3.93 0.06
C LEU A 177 4.62 -4.14 -0.94
N GLY A 178 4.42 -4.93 -1.99
CA GLY A 178 5.42 -5.16 -3.03
C GLY A 178 5.79 -3.88 -3.76
N LEU A 179 4.76 -3.09 -4.10
CA LEU A 179 4.94 -1.78 -4.72
C LEU A 179 5.75 -0.84 -3.82
N LEU A 180 5.43 -0.76 -2.53
CA LEU A 180 6.19 0.04 -1.58
C LEU A 180 7.61 -0.46 -1.40
N SER A 181 7.82 -1.78 -1.38
CA SER A 181 9.16 -2.37 -1.30
C SER A 181 10.02 -1.89 -2.47
N TRP A 182 9.47 -1.90 -3.69
CA TRP A 182 10.12 -1.34 -4.86
C TRP A 182 10.38 0.17 -4.75
N MET A 183 9.38 0.96 -4.34
CA MET A 183 9.52 2.42 -4.21
C MET A 183 10.69 2.83 -3.30
N TYR A 184 10.98 2.03 -2.28
CA TYR A 184 12.06 2.25 -1.30
C TYR A 184 13.29 1.37 -1.54
N GLY A 185 13.49 0.84 -2.74
CA GLY A 185 14.70 0.10 -3.12
C GLY A 185 14.90 -1.21 -2.37
N ARG A 186 13.85 -1.76 -1.74
CA ARG A 186 13.89 -3.02 -0.99
C ARG A 186 13.49 -4.20 -1.88
N THR A 187 14.21 -5.30 -1.70
CA THR A 187 13.87 -6.57 -2.33
C THR A 187 12.78 -7.30 -1.52
N VAL A 188 12.15 -8.31 -2.12
CA VAL A 188 10.96 -8.96 -1.53
C VAL A 188 11.21 -10.38 -0.99
N GLU A 189 12.41 -10.94 -1.13
CA GLU A 189 12.70 -12.35 -0.82
C GLU A 189 12.48 -12.69 0.65
N THR A 190 12.83 -11.77 1.56
CA THR A 190 12.57 -11.93 3.00
C THR A 190 11.07 -12.01 3.25
N SER A 191 10.29 -11.09 2.66
CA SER A 191 8.83 -11.08 2.78
C SER A 191 8.19 -12.33 2.15
N GLU A 192 8.72 -12.83 1.03
CA GLU A 192 8.25 -14.08 0.42
C GLU A 192 8.46 -15.29 1.33
N THR A 193 9.66 -15.41 1.90
CA THR A 193 10.01 -16.49 2.83
C THR A 193 9.06 -16.47 4.01
N PHE A 194 8.84 -15.28 4.59
CA PHE A 194 7.91 -15.10 5.68
C PHE A 194 6.47 -15.48 5.33
N ILE A 195 5.95 -15.03 4.18
CA ILE A 195 4.59 -15.37 3.73
C ILE A 195 4.44 -16.90 3.65
N ARG A 196 5.46 -17.59 3.11
CA ARG A 196 5.44 -19.06 2.99
C ARG A 196 5.44 -19.76 4.34
N GLU A 197 6.27 -19.32 5.29
CA GLU A 197 6.30 -19.88 6.64
C GLU A 197 4.98 -19.64 7.39
N LYS A 198 4.45 -18.42 7.31
CA LYS A 198 3.21 -18.01 7.97
C LYS A 198 2.01 -18.83 7.51
N PHE A 199 1.93 -19.08 6.21
CA PHE A 199 0.85 -19.85 5.60
C PHE A 199 1.28 -21.28 5.27
N ALA A 200 2.27 -21.84 5.98
CA ALA A 200 2.73 -23.21 5.75
C ALA A 200 1.60 -24.26 5.86
N ARG A 201 0.57 -23.98 6.66
CA ARG A 201 -0.64 -24.82 6.79
C ARG A 201 -1.71 -24.57 5.72
N LYS A 202 -1.52 -23.55 4.87
CA LYS A 202 -2.42 -23.12 3.79
C LYS A 202 -1.60 -22.70 2.56
N PRO A 203 -0.92 -23.65 1.89
CA PRO A 203 0.04 -23.35 0.83
C PRO A 203 -0.57 -22.54 -0.32
N ASP A 204 -1.84 -22.76 -0.68
CA ASP A 204 -2.52 -21.99 -1.72
C ASP A 204 -2.68 -20.51 -1.34
N VAL A 205 -2.91 -20.24 -0.06
CA VAL A 205 -2.97 -18.87 0.47
C VAL A 205 -1.57 -18.25 0.51
N ALA A 206 -0.55 -19.03 0.86
CA ALA A 206 0.84 -18.57 0.79
C ALA A 206 1.19 -18.12 -0.63
N GLU A 207 0.92 -18.97 -1.61
CA GLU A 207 1.26 -18.72 -3.01
C GLU A 207 0.50 -17.51 -3.57
N ALA A 208 -0.80 -17.38 -3.27
CA ALA A 208 -1.57 -16.21 -3.67
C ALA A 208 -0.97 -14.89 -3.12
N ASN A 209 -0.53 -14.89 -1.86
CA ASN A 209 0.09 -13.71 -1.24
C ASN A 209 1.49 -13.42 -1.83
N VAL A 210 2.30 -14.44 -2.11
CA VAL A 210 3.61 -14.27 -2.77
C VAL A 210 3.46 -13.74 -4.19
N LEU A 211 2.52 -14.27 -4.97
CA LEU A 211 2.25 -13.79 -6.33
C LEU A 211 1.77 -12.34 -6.32
N ALA A 212 0.89 -11.98 -5.38
CA ALA A 212 0.44 -10.60 -5.21
C ALA A 212 1.61 -9.67 -4.84
N LEU A 213 2.47 -10.08 -3.90
CA LEU A 213 3.67 -9.33 -3.51
C LEU A 213 4.59 -9.06 -4.71
N ARG A 214 4.93 -10.11 -5.45
CA ARG A 214 5.77 -9.99 -6.66
C ARG A 214 5.12 -9.11 -7.72
N ALA A 215 3.81 -9.23 -7.92
CA ALA A 215 3.08 -8.41 -8.88
C ALA A 215 3.14 -6.91 -8.51
N GLY A 216 3.04 -6.58 -7.22
CA GLY A 216 3.22 -5.21 -6.74
C GLY A 216 4.63 -4.66 -7.01
N TRP A 217 5.66 -5.47 -6.71
CA TRP A 217 7.06 -5.09 -6.93
C TRP A 217 7.36 -4.91 -8.43
N ASN A 218 6.93 -5.85 -9.27
CA ASN A 218 7.05 -5.77 -10.73
C ASN A 218 6.26 -4.60 -11.34
N TYR A 219 5.12 -4.23 -10.74
CA TYR A 219 4.35 -3.08 -11.20
C TYR A 219 5.16 -1.79 -11.04
N GLY A 220 5.91 -1.66 -9.94
CA GLY A 220 6.85 -0.56 -9.74
C GLY A 220 7.88 -0.47 -10.86
N GLU A 221 8.59 -1.56 -11.16
CA GLU A 221 9.61 -1.62 -12.22
C GLU A 221 9.11 -1.22 -13.61
N THR A 222 7.82 -1.47 -13.90
CA THR A 222 7.26 -1.35 -15.25
C THR A 222 6.46 -0.08 -15.49
N THR A 223 6.12 0.66 -14.44
CA THR A 223 5.28 1.85 -14.56
C THR A 223 6.11 3.13 -14.52
N GLU A 224 5.84 4.06 -15.45
CA GLU A 224 6.42 5.41 -15.42
C GLU A 224 5.73 6.31 -14.37
N ALA A 225 4.74 5.79 -13.64
CA ALA A 225 3.91 6.55 -12.70
C ALA A 225 4.64 7.02 -11.43
N PHE A 226 5.85 6.52 -11.17
CA PHE A 226 6.70 6.93 -10.05
C PHE A 226 7.94 7.62 -10.60
N ALA A 227 7.90 8.95 -10.72
CA ALA A 227 9.00 9.75 -11.26
C ALA A 227 10.24 9.81 -10.33
N THR A 228 10.10 9.35 -9.08
CA THR A 228 11.16 9.31 -8.06
C THR A 228 11.16 7.94 -7.38
N THR A 229 12.29 7.25 -7.45
CA THR A 229 12.58 6.03 -6.68
C THR A 229 13.54 6.38 -5.56
N TYR A 230 13.37 5.81 -4.36
CA TYR A 230 14.22 6.08 -3.20
C TYR A 230 15.27 4.97 -3.02
N GLU A 231 16.46 5.32 -2.54
CA GLU A 231 17.60 4.41 -2.26
C GLU A 231 18.08 4.57 -0.81
#